data_AF-A0A3R6E4K0-F1
#
_entry.id   AF-A0A3R6E4K0-F1
#
_cell.length_a   1.000
_cell.length_b   1.000
_cell.length_c   1.000
_cell.angle_alpha   90.00
_cell.angle_beta   90.00
_cell.angle_gamma   90.00
#
_symmetry.space_group_name_H-M   'P 1'
#
loop_
_entity.id
_entity.type
_entity.pdbx_description
1 polymer ?
#
loop_
_entity_poly.entity_id
_entity_poly.type
_entity_poly.pdbx_seq_one_letter_code
_entity_poly.pdbx_strand_id
1 'polypeptide(L)'
;MGDFIYFTEEQKERANAVQIADILRREHEEVERSGNEWRWKRHRSVTFRGSSWYRHSRQVGSHAIDFMQEFFGMSYPEAVSYLLDGEQGQLIERGKRQETKRKPIKAGKGRQAVEKEQTEERKEPKEPKKLKLPEKNPTMKRVYAYLLQKRHIDREILSYFAKAGTIYESAEHHNIVFAGLDSEGKIRHVHVKGSCSDGRSFRLNQEGSEAAYGFGYKGTGNRLYVFEAPIDLLSFLSLYPDNWQENSYITLNGVAEHAMLQALKDNPRLDTVVLCLDHDPAGIEACGRLAEILVRNGYGAVKRLQSACKDWNEDLKGRYGEETIPAQEHPRVMECRAWTEVLKEVTESINIKYANRSYICRYYQDIYNELKKGRGREQLTDAFDGPGMLLTGVLVRCMEKEGIALGRETSADQILENLSKRYQPHKDKGNFNTRIRQMQAAFEETLEVFDTKDLEQKEDQELLARKCMSLAMECIRAHIFVAIDCGEEQMKPAKQTVKEQKMEHQEGGMMLCSQS
;
A
#
# COMPACT_ATOMS: atom_id res chain seq x y z
N MET A 1 6.19 -36.55 6.51
CA MET A 1 4.94 -36.41 5.74
C MET A 1 3.90 -35.87 6.71
N GLY A 2 3.20 -34.79 6.38
CA GLY A 2 2.19 -34.19 7.27
C GLY A 2 0.81 -34.35 6.64
N ASP A 3 -0.17 -34.76 7.44
CA ASP A 3 -1.56 -34.85 7.05
C ASP A 3 -2.13 -33.44 6.81
N PHE A 4 -2.89 -33.25 5.72
CA PHE A 4 -3.50 -31.97 5.39
C PHE A 4 -5.00 -32.02 5.63
N ILE A 5 -5.49 -31.09 6.45
CA ILE A 5 -6.92 -30.90 6.73
C ILE A 5 -7.50 -30.00 5.63
N TYR A 6 -8.43 -30.54 4.84
CA TYR A 6 -9.06 -29.83 3.74
C TYR A 6 -10.46 -29.32 4.15
N PHE A 7 -10.74 -28.04 3.93
CA PHE A 7 -12.07 -27.45 4.11
C PHE A 7 -12.69 -27.14 2.75
N THR A 8 -13.99 -27.38 2.59
CA THR A 8 -14.72 -27.05 1.36
C THR A 8 -14.81 -25.54 1.17
N GLU A 9 -15.01 -25.07 -0.06
CA GLU A 9 -15.18 -23.63 -0.33
C GLU A 9 -16.37 -23.04 0.46
N GLU A 10 -17.45 -23.80 0.64
CA GLU A 10 -18.59 -23.42 1.46
C GLU A 10 -18.21 -23.24 2.94
N GLN A 11 -17.35 -24.11 3.49
CA GLN A 11 -16.85 -23.96 4.86
C GLN A 11 -15.99 -22.68 5.01
N LYS A 12 -15.17 -22.36 4.01
CA LYS A 12 -14.34 -21.15 4.01
C LYS A 12 -15.19 -19.88 3.93
N GLU A 13 -16.21 -19.87 3.07
CA GLU A 13 -17.14 -18.74 2.93
C GLU A 13 -17.93 -18.51 4.22
N ARG A 14 -18.46 -19.57 4.85
CA ARG A 14 -19.15 -19.46 6.15
C ARG A 14 -18.24 -18.96 7.25
N ALA A 15 -17.02 -19.49 7.35
CA ALA A 15 -16.06 -19.04 8.36
C ALA A 15 -15.66 -17.57 8.19
N ASN A 16 -15.47 -17.09 6.96
CA ASN A 16 -15.20 -15.67 6.69
C ASN A 16 -16.42 -14.74 6.86
N ALA A 17 -17.63 -15.27 6.94
CA ALA A 17 -18.85 -14.51 7.18
C ALA A 17 -19.14 -14.27 8.67
N VAL A 18 -18.42 -14.93 9.58
CA VAL A 18 -18.60 -14.77 11.04
C VAL A 18 -18.30 -13.33 11.46
N GLN A 19 -19.17 -12.76 12.28
CA GLN A 19 -19.06 -11.36 12.72
C GLN A 19 -17.93 -11.19 13.72
N ILE A 20 -17.03 -10.23 13.48
CA ILE A 20 -15.90 -9.93 14.40
C ILE A 20 -16.40 -9.52 15.79
N ALA A 21 -17.57 -8.86 15.86
CA ALA A 21 -18.20 -8.50 17.13
C ALA A 21 -18.53 -9.72 17.99
N ASP A 22 -18.97 -10.82 17.39
CA ASP A 22 -19.33 -12.04 18.11
C ASP A 22 -18.10 -12.80 18.57
N ILE A 23 -17.03 -12.82 17.77
CA ILE A 23 -15.72 -13.36 18.15
C ILE A 23 -15.19 -12.63 19.38
N LEU A 24 -15.13 -11.30 19.33
CA LEU A 24 -14.63 -10.50 20.45
C LEU A 24 -15.50 -10.64 21.71
N ARG A 25 -16.82 -10.79 21.54
CA ARG A 25 -17.72 -11.06 22.68
C ARG A 25 -17.46 -12.43 23.31
N ARG A 26 -17.22 -13.48 22.51
CA ARG A 26 -16.88 -14.84 22.99
C ARG A 26 -15.56 -14.85 23.76
N GLU A 27 -14.61 -14.03 23.33
CA GLU A 27 -13.29 -13.88 23.96
C GLU A 27 -13.27 -12.83 25.10
N HIS A 28 -14.44 -12.35 25.55
CA HIS A 28 -14.60 -11.36 26.62
C HIS A 28 -13.83 -10.04 26.39
N GLU A 29 -13.70 -9.63 25.13
CA GLU A 29 -13.00 -8.42 24.71
C GLU A 29 -13.95 -7.22 24.58
N GLU A 30 -13.48 -6.03 24.98
CA GLU A 30 -14.28 -4.81 24.94
C GLU A 30 -14.12 -4.03 23.63
N VAL A 31 -15.23 -3.50 23.13
CA VAL A 31 -15.29 -2.72 21.89
C VAL A 31 -15.98 -1.38 22.12
N GLU A 32 -15.57 -0.35 21.35
CA GLU A 32 -16.16 0.99 21.38
C GLU A 32 -16.65 1.40 20.00
N ARG A 33 -17.64 2.29 19.94
CA ARG A 33 -18.18 2.76 18.66
C ARG A 33 -17.31 3.89 18.11
N SER A 34 -16.90 3.76 16.85
CA SER A 34 -16.06 4.74 16.14
C SER A 34 -16.71 5.11 14.81
N GLY A 35 -17.62 6.09 14.84
CA GLY A 35 -18.39 6.48 13.66
C GLY A 35 -19.31 5.36 13.18
N ASN A 36 -19.10 4.89 11.94
CA ASN A 36 -19.86 3.79 11.33
C ASN A 36 -19.24 2.40 11.55
N GLU A 37 -18.12 2.33 12.27
CA GLU A 37 -17.39 1.11 12.57
C GLU A 37 -17.29 0.90 14.08
N TRP A 38 -16.84 -0.29 14.46
CA TRP A 38 -16.46 -0.60 15.83
C TRP A 38 -14.94 -0.58 15.94
N ARG A 39 -14.42 -0.16 17.09
CA ARG A 39 -13.00 -0.20 17.41
C ARG A 39 -12.78 -1.14 18.59
N TRP A 40 -11.74 -1.95 18.50
CA TRP A 40 -11.35 -2.84 19.58
C TRP A 40 -10.53 -2.08 20.62
N LYS A 41 -10.91 -2.10 21.90
CA LYS A 41 -10.23 -1.31 22.95
C LYS A 41 -8.80 -1.79 23.22
N ARG A 42 -8.57 -3.11 23.20
CA ARG A 42 -7.25 -3.71 23.39
C ARG A 42 -6.29 -3.34 22.27
N HIS A 43 -6.80 -3.27 21.04
CA HIS A 43 -6.06 -2.86 19.85
C HIS A 43 -6.67 -1.59 19.24
N ARG A 44 -6.36 -0.42 19.80
CA ARG A 44 -6.94 0.88 19.39
C ARG A 44 -6.71 1.25 17.92
N SER A 45 -5.71 0.65 17.28
CA SER A 45 -5.45 0.80 15.85
C SER A 45 -6.36 -0.07 14.96
N VAL A 46 -7.19 -0.94 15.53
CA VAL A 46 -8.02 -1.91 14.80
C VAL A 46 -9.48 -1.47 14.84
N THR A 47 -10.04 -1.19 13.68
CA THR A 47 -11.48 -1.05 13.47
C THR A 47 -12.03 -2.27 12.75
N PHE A 48 -13.32 -2.51 12.89
CA PHE A 48 -14.00 -3.59 12.20
C PHE A 48 -15.45 -3.24 11.94
N ARG A 49 -15.99 -3.87 10.89
CA ARG A 49 -17.38 -3.78 10.48
C ARG A 49 -17.81 -5.11 9.89
N GLY A 50 -18.84 -5.70 10.47
CA GLY A 50 -19.31 -7.00 10.05
C GLY A 50 -18.28 -8.10 10.36
N SER A 51 -17.95 -8.90 9.35
CA SER A 51 -16.86 -9.88 9.39
C SER A 51 -15.49 -9.34 8.94
N SER A 52 -15.43 -8.07 8.54
CA SER A 52 -14.21 -7.42 8.04
C SER A 52 -13.55 -6.55 9.11
N TRP A 53 -12.23 -6.52 9.12
CA TRP A 53 -11.44 -5.69 10.04
C TRP A 53 -10.33 -4.94 9.29
N TYR A 54 -9.88 -3.84 9.88
CA TYR A 54 -8.81 -2.98 9.36
C TYR A 54 -7.93 -2.46 10.49
N ARG A 55 -6.61 -2.60 10.36
CA ARG A 55 -5.60 -2.07 11.28
C ARG A 55 -4.93 -0.85 10.68
N HIS A 56 -5.29 0.32 11.18
CA HIS A 56 -4.79 1.62 10.72
C HIS A 56 -3.27 1.77 10.86
N SER A 57 -2.66 1.20 11.90
CA SER A 57 -1.20 1.33 12.10
C SER A 57 -0.37 0.60 11.05
N ARG A 58 -0.93 -0.43 10.39
CA ARG A 58 -0.26 -1.22 9.35
C ARG A 58 -0.92 -1.10 7.97
N GLN A 59 -2.03 -0.38 7.88
CA GLN A 59 -2.89 -0.30 6.69
C GLN A 59 -3.30 -1.67 6.10
N VAL A 60 -3.47 -2.69 6.95
CA VAL A 60 -3.85 -4.05 6.57
C VAL A 60 -5.26 -4.34 7.07
N GLY A 61 -6.07 -5.05 6.27
CA GLY A 61 -7.37 -5.55 6.69
C GLY A 61 -7.74 -6.85 5.95
N SER A 62 -8.65 -7.63 6.54
CA SER A 62 -9.17 -8.87 5.96
C SER A 62 -10.49 -9.29 6.64
N HIS A 63 -10.85 -10.57 6.59
CA HIS A 63 -12.06 -11.17 7.16
C HIS A 63 -11.77 -12.01 8.42
N ALA A 64 -12.80 -12.68 8.94
CA ALA A 64 -12.80 -13.38 10.21
C ALA A 64 -11.74 -14.50 10.36
N ILE A 65 -11.44 -15.28 9.32
CA ILE A 65 -10.38 -16.31 9.42
C ILE A 65 -9.02 -15.64 9.68
N ASP A 66 -8.66 -14.67 8.83
CA ASP A 66 -7.40 -13.94 8.97
C ASP A 66 -7.35 -13.14 10.29
N PHE A 67 -8.49 -12.69 10.81
CA PHE A 67 -8.58 -12.06 12.13
C PHE A 67 -8.13 -13.02 13.24
N MET A 68 -8.63 -14.26 13.23
CA MET A 68 -8.23 -15.29 14.20
C MET A 68 -6.74 -15.64 14.07
N GLN A 69 -6.23 -15.73 12.84
CA GLN A 69 -4.82 -16.02 12.62
C GLN A 69 -3.91 -14.88 13.08
N GLU A 70 -4.26 -13.62 12.78
CA GLU A 70 -3.44 -12.45 13.07
C GLU A 70 -3.44 -12.09 14.57
N PHE A 71 -4.61 -12.07 15.22
CA PHE A 71 -4.74 -11.55 16.60
C PHE A 71 -4.77 -12.64 17.67
N PHE A 72 -5.18 -13.86 17.32
CA PHE A 72 -5.25 -14.99 18.26
C PHE A 72 -4.19 -16.06 17.99
N GLY A 73 -3.35 -15.87 16.95
CA GLY A 73 -2.23 -16.76 16.65
C GLY A 73 -2.64 -18.17 16.21
N MET A 74 -3.89 -18.36 15.80
CA MET A 74 -4.41 -19.67 15.38
C MET A 74 -3.86 -20.07 14.01
N SER A 75 -3.62 -21.37 13.81
CA SER A 75 -3.38 -21.91 12.47
C SER A 75 -4.67 -21.85 11.62
N TYR A 76 -4.54 -21.97 10.31
CA TYR A 76 -5.70 -21.89 9.42
C TYR A 76 -6.79 -22.95 9.74
N PRO A 77 -6.46 -24.24 9.97
CA PRO A 77 -7.45 -25.23 10.35
C PRO A 77 -8.11 -24.95 11.71
N GLU A 78 -7.33 -24.47 12.69
CA GLU A 78 -7.84 -24.10 14.01
C GLU A 78 -8.80 -22.91 13.90
N ALA A 79 -8.43 -21.88 13.13
CA ALA A 79 -9.27 -20.71 12.90
C ALA A 79 -10.60 -21.08 12.23
N VAL A 80 -10.57 -21.90 11.16
CA VAL A 80 -11.81 -22.33 10.47
C VAL A 80 -12.67 -23.20 11.38
N SER A 81 -12.07 -24.12 12.12
CA SER A 81 -12.82 -24.98 13.05
C SER A 81 -13.43 -24.17 14.21
N TYR A 82 -12.68 -23.22 14.77
CA TYR A 82 -13.18 -22.31 15.81
C TYR A 82 -14.35 -21.46 15.32
N LEU A 83 -14.27 -20.92 14.10
CA LEU A 83 -15.31 -20.07 13.52
C LEU A 83 -16.58 -20.85 13.12
N LEU A 84 -16.46 -22.16 12.91
CA LEU A 84 -17.57 -23.07 12.58
C LEU A 84 -17.98 -23.94 13.78
N ASP A 85 -17.74 -23.47 15.01
CA ASP A 85 -18.15 -24.14 16.27
C ASP A 85 -17.71 -25.62 16.37
N GLY A 86 -16.50 -25.92 15.88
CA GLY A 86 -15.85 -27.24 16.00
C GLY A 86 -16.02 -28.15 14.79
N GLU A 87 -16.61 -27.67 13.67
CA GLU A 87 -16.57 -28.44 12.41
C GLU A 87 -15.11 -28.72 11.99
N GLN A 88 -14.79 -29.99 11.71
CA GLN A 88 -13.46 -30.39 11.24
C GLN A 88 -13.46 -30.57 9.73
N GLY A 89 -12.36 -30.16 9.08
CA GLY A 89 -12.12 -30.42 7.67
C GLY A 89 -11.87 -31.91 7.41
N GLN A 90 -11.96 -32.33 6.15
CA GLN A 90 -11.71 -33.71 5.76
C GLN A 90 -10.22 -34.03 5.81
N LEU A 91 -9.86 -35.12 6.48
CA LEU A 91 -8.52 -35.72 6.43
C LEU A 91 -8.34 -36.43 5.09
N ILE A 92 -7.41 -35.97 4.28
CA ILE A 92 -7.03 -36.65 3.03
C ILE A 92 -5.74 -37.43 3.27
N GLU A 93 -5.86 -38.75 3.44
CA GLU A 93 -4.69 -39.65 3.41
C GLU A 93 -4.14 -39.74 1.98
N ARG A 94 -2.84 -39.46 1.81
CA ARG A 94 -2.15 -39.61 0.52
C ARG A 94 -1.97 -41.09 0.20
N GLY A 95 -2.96 -41.70 -0.45
CA GLY A 95 -2.83 -43.09 -0.90
C GLY A 95 -4.09 -43.78 -1.39
N LYS A 96 -4.84 -43.20 -2.33
CA LYS A 96 -5.63 -43.94 -3.34
C LYS A 96 -6.22 -42.98 -4.37
N ARG A 97 -5.78 -43.14 -5.61
CA ARG A 97 -6.38 -42.54 -6.81
C ARG A 97 -7.85 -42.99 -6.87
N GLN A 98 -8.80 -42.08 -6.72
CA GLN A 98 -10.19 -42.35 -7.09
C GLN A 98 -10.58 -41.46 -8.26
N GLU A 99 -10.76 -42.12 -9.40
CA GLU A 99 -11.43 -41.60 -10.59
C GLU A 99 -12.86 -41.19 -10.22
N THR A 100 -13.15 -39.90 -10.26
CA THR A 100 -14.54 -39.44 -10.29
C THR A 100 -15.04 -39.45 -11.74
N LYS A 101 -15.73 -40.54 -12.08
CA LYS A 101 -16.50 -40.71 -13.32
C LYS A 101 -17.47 -39.53 -13.50
N ARG A 102 -17.25 -38.71 -14.52
CA ARG A 102 -18.23 -37.72 -15.00
C ARG A 102 -19.44 -38.47 -15.60
N LYS A 103 -20.62 -38.27 -15.04
CA LYS A 103 -21.90 -38.63 -15.69
C LYS A 103 -22.36 -37.46 -16.58
N PRO A 104 -22.90 -37.73 -17.79
CA PRO A 104 -23.40 -36.68 -18.68
C PRO A 104 -24.82 -36.27 -18.24
N ILE A 105 -25.08 -34.96 -18.14
CA ILE A 105 -26.43 -34.42 -17.94
C ILE A 105 -26.91 -33.77 -19.23
N LYS A 106 -28.12 -34.17 -19.62
CA LYS A 106 -28.87 -33.75 -20.80
C LYS A 106 -29.28 -32.27 -20.73
N ALA A 107 -29.41 -31.69 -21.93
CA ALA A 107 -29.82 -30.33 -22.20
C ALA A 107 -31.18 -29.93 -21.61
N GLY A 108 -31.29 -28.66 -21.18
CA GLY A 108 -32.59 -28.02 -20.97
C GLY A 108 -32.58 -26.77 -20.07
N LYS A 109 -32.67 -25.61 -20.73
CA LYS A 109 -33.09 -24.28 -20.24
C LYS A 109 -32.02 -23.40 -19.56
N GLY A 110 -31.72 -22.31 -20.27
CA GLY A 110 -30.62 -21.38 -20.02
C GLY A 110 -30.73 -20.62 -18.70
N ARG A 111 -29.55 -20.24 -18.19
CA ARG A 111 -29.38 -19.22 -17.18
C ARG A 111 -28.24 -18.31 -17.62
N GLN A 112 -28.58 -17.03 -17.63
CA GLN A 112 -27.73 -15.88 -17.92
C GLN A 112 -26.48 -15.89 -17.02
N ALA A 113 -25.39 -15.38 -17.58
CA ALA A 113 -24.15 -15.10 -16.86
C ALA A 113 -24.45 -14.15 -15.70
N VAL A 114 -24.13 -14.58 -14.48
CA VAL A 114 -24.09 -13.72 -13.29
C VAL A 114 -22.64 -13.33 -13.11
N GLU A 115 -22.33 -12.11 -13.56
CA GLU A 115 -21.15 -11.36 -13.15
C GLU A 115 -21.21 -11.21 -11.62
N LYS A 116 -20.19 -11.71 -10.92
CA LYS A 116 -20.05 -11.50 -9.48
C LYS A 116 -19.68 -10.04 -9.23
N GLU A 117 -20.71 -9.22 -9.02
CA GLU A 117 -20.60 -7.90 -8.42
C GLU A 117 -19.84 -8.00 -7.09
N GLN A 118 -18.70 -7.31 -7.04
CA GLN A 118 -18.16 -6.83 -5.78
C GLN A 118 -19.23 -5.93 -5.17
N THR A 119 -19.77 -6.35 -4.04
CA THR A 119 -20.78 -5.60 -3.31
C THR A 119 -20.10 -4.39 -2.68
N GLU A 120 -19.92 -3.33 -3.47
CA GLU A 120 -20.02 -1.98 -2.94
C GLU A 120 -21.41 -1.89 -2.30
N GLU A 121 -21.47 -1.82 -0.98
CA GLU A 121 -22.68 -1.34 -0.32
C GLU A 121 -23.00 0.04 -0.94
N ARG A 122 -23.99 0.04 -1.83
CA ARG A 122 -24.73 1.22 -2.28
C ARG A 122 -25.03 2.05 -1.03
N LYS A 123 -24.26 3.11 -0.83
CA LYS A 123 -24.79 4.29 -0.15
C LYS A 123 -26.08 4.60 -0.90
N GLU A 124 -27.21 4.64 -0.21
CA GLU A 124 -28.33 5.43 -0.72
C GLU A 124 -27.73 6.75 -1.20
N PRO A 125 -28.03 7.21 -2.44
CA PRO A 125 -27.49 8.46 -2.94
C PRO A 125 -27.99 9.57 -2.00
N LYS A 126 -27.15 9.92 -1.02
CA LYS A 126 -27.31 11.17 -0.29
C LYS A 126 -27.30 12.23 -1.37
N GLU A 127 -28.39 13.01 -1.43
CA GLU A 127 -28.48 14.10 -2.39
C GLU A 127 -27.17 14.88 -2.39
N PRO A 128 -26.59 15.18 -3.58
CA PRO A 128 -25.31 15.83 -3.68
C PRO A 128 -25.36 17.12 -2.86
N LYS A 129 -24.60 17.15 -1.75
CA LYS A 129 -24.58 18.30 -0.86
C LYS A 129 -24.06 19.49 -1.66
N LYS A 130 -24.87 20.54 -1.73
CA LYS A 130 -24.50 21.77 -2.45
C LYS A 130 -23.26 22.38 -1.79
N LEU A 131 -22.19 22.53 -2.56
CA LEU A 131 -20.97 23.21 -2.11
C LEU A 131 -21.29 24.63 -1.64
N LYS A 132 -21.00 24.90 -0.36
CA LYS A 132 -21.09 26.25 0.22
C LYS A 132 -19.69 26.86 0.26
N LEU A 133 -19.50 27.93 -0.50
CA LEU A 133 -18.21 28.63 -0.54
C LEU A 133 -18.02 29.43 0.76
N PRO A 134 -16.82 29.41 1.37
CA PRO A 134 -16.48 30.34 2.44
C PRO A 134 -16.60 31.78 1.94
N GLU A 135 -17.17 32.66 2.77
CA GLU A 135 -17.27 34.09 2.46
C GLU A 135 -15.87 34.69 2.28
N LYS A 136 -15.72 35.54 1.26
CA LYS A 136 -14.45 36.21 0.96
C LYS A 136 -14.23 37.35 1.95
N ASN A 137 -13.06 37.38 2.58
CA ASN A 137 -12.63 38.54 3.35
C ASN A 137 -12.46 39.75 2.40
N PRO A 138 -12.83 40.98 2.81
CA PRO A 138 -12.61 42.18 2.01
C PRO A 138 -11.14 42.44 1.66
N THR A 139 -10.21 41.87 2.43
CA THR A 139 -8.77 41.97 2.20
C THR A 139 -8.12 40.59 2.22
N MET A 140 -6.97 40.43 1.54
CA MET A 140 -6.17 39.21 1.59
C MET A 140 -4.87 39.38 2.39
N LYS A 141 -4.85 40.32 3.36
CA LYS A 141 -3.61 40.75 4.02
C LYS A 141 -2.88 39.60 4.72
N ARG A 142 -3.62 38.72 5.41
CA ARG A 142 -3.01 37.63 6.19
C ARG A 142 -2.55 36.51 5.27
N VAL A 143 -3.35 36.19 4.26
CA VAL A 143 -2.98 35.20 3.24
C VAL A 143 -1.76 35.64 2.43
N TYR A 144 -1.68 36.92 2.02
CA TYR A 144 -0.51 37.46 1.34
C TYR A 144 0.72 37.45 2.24
N ALA A 145 0.60 37.90 3.49
CA ALA A 145 1.72 37.85 4.44
C ALA A 145 2.23 36.42 4.61
N TYR A 146 1.33 35.45 4.79
CA TYR A 146 1.70 34.05 4.92
C TYR A 146 2.38 33.49 3.66
N LEU A 147 1.73 33.62 2.50
CA LEU A 147 2.23 33.00 1.26
C LEU A 147 3.52 33.67 0.76
N LEU A 148 3.64 34.99 0.87
CA LEU A 148 4.84 35.71 0.43
C LEU A 148 6.00 35.58 1.43
N GLN A 149 5.75 35.72 2.73
CA GLN A 149 6.83 35.84 3.72
C GLN A 149 7.21 34.52 4.38
N LYS A 150 6.26 33.58 4.53
CA LYS A 150 6.50 32.28 5.18
C LYS A 150 6.61 31.13 4.20
N ARG A 151 6.02 31.26 3.02
CA ARG A 151 6.08 30.24 1.96
C ARG A 151 6.90 30.68 0.75
N HIS A 152 7.41 31.92 0.74
CA HIS A 152 8.23 32.50 -0.33
C HIS A 152 7.63 32.41 -1.73
N ILE A 153 6.30 32.28 -1.82
CA ILE A 153 5.61 32.22 -3.11
C ILE A 153 5.82 33.54 -3.84
N ASP A 154 6.13 33.45 -5.13
CA ASP A 154 6.34 34.63 -5.95
C ASP A 154 5.08 35.51 -6.00
N ARG A 155 5.29 36.83 -5.96
CA ARG A 155 4.20 37.80 -5.86
C ARG A 155 3.34 37.83 -7.12
N GLU A 156 3.93 37.68 -8.29
CA GLU A 156 3.21 37.71 -9.57
C GLU A 156 2.37 36.43 -9.73
N ILE A 157 2.95 35.28 -9.38
CA ILE A 157 2.22 34.00 -9.32
C ILE A 157 1.03 34.09 -8.37
N LEU A 158 1.24 34.53 -7.11
CA LEU A 158 0.14 34.67 -6.16
C LEU A 158 -0.93 35.65 -6.64
N SER A 159 -0.50 36.79 -7.19
CA SER A 159 -1.41 37.83 -7.70
C SER A 159 -2.27 37.31 -8.85
N TYR A 160 -1.73 36.45 -9.71
CA TYR A 160 -2.47 35.83 -10.80
C TYR A 160 -3.67 35.02 -10.28
N PHE A 161 -3.43 34.07 -9.38
CA PHE A 161 -4.49 33.20 -8.83
C PHE A 161 -5.47 33.96 -7.94
N ALA A 162 -5.01 35.00 -7.22
CA ALA A 162 -5.88 35.89 -6.47
C ALA A 162 -6.83 36.67 -7.37
N LYS A 163 -6.34 37.26 -8.47
CA LYS A 163 -7.16 37.98 -9.46
C LYS A 163 -8.14 37.05 -10.19
N ALA A 164 -7.72 35.81 -10.47
CA ALA A 164 -8.60 34.78 -11.01
C ALA A 164 -9.69 34.32 -10.03
N GLY A 165 -9.58 34.71 -8.75
CA GLY A 165 -10.53 34.33 -7.70
C GLY A 165 -10.42 32.88 -7.26
N THR A 166 -9.37 32.16 -7.67
CA THR A 166 -9.10 30.76 -7.31
C THR A 166 -8.28 30.64 -6.04
N ILE A 167 -7.65 31.73 -5.58
CA ILE A 167 -7.12 31.88 -4.22
C ILE A 167 -7.78 33.09 -3.56
N TYR A 168 -8.30 32.91 -2.34
CA TYR A 168 -8.80 34.03 -1.55
C TYR A 168 -8.69 33.77 -0.03
N GLU A 169 -8.83 34.83 0.75
CA GLU A 169 -8.86 34.77 2.22
C GLU A 169 -10.31 34.59 2.71
N SER A 170 -10.58 33.65 3.61
CA SER A 170 -11.92 33.49 4.19
C SER A 170 -12.20 34.54 5.26
N ALA A 171 -13.43 35.05 5.33
CA ALA A 171 -13.82 36.13 6.24
C ALA A 171 -13.74 35.73 7.73
N GLU A 172 -14.27 34.55 8.07
CA GLU A 172 -14.45 34.11 9.47
C GLU A 172 -13.15 33.71 10.17
N HIS A 173 -12.25 33.03 9.45
CA HIS A 173 -11.07 32.41 10.04
C HIS A 173 -9.75 32.85 9.39
N HIS A 174 -9.82 33.74 8.40
CA HIS A 174 -8.65 34.19 7.64
C HIS A 174 -7.84 33.03 7.02
N ASN A 175 -8.51 31.93 6.67
CA ASN A 175 -7.88 30.78 6.04
C ASN A 175 -7.63 31.08 4.55
N ILE A 176 -6.64 30.40 3.99
CA ILE A 176 -6.43 30.37 2.54
C ILE A 176 -7.47 29.42 1.95
N VAL A 177 -8.22 29.90 0.96
CA VAL A 177 -9.13 29.08 0.17
C VAL A 177 -8.53 28.88 -1.21
N PHE A 178 -8.37 27.62 -1.60
CA PHE A 178 -7.98 27.20 -2.95
C PHE A 178 -9.20 26.59 -3.64
N ALA A 179 -9.66 27.20 -4.73
CA ALA A 179 -10.85 26.79 -5.46
C ALA A 179 -10.48 26.00 -6.73
N GLY A 180 -11.07 24.82 -6.88
CA GLY A 180 -11.00 24.00 -8.09
C GLY A 180 -12.19 24.28 -9.01
N LEU A 181 -11.91 24.46 -10.30
CA LEU A 181 -12.88 24.85 -11.32
C LEU A 181 -13.14 23.71 -12.31
N ASP A 182 -14.36 23.64 -12.84
CA ASP A 182 -14.68 22.80 -14.00
C ASP A 182 -14.28 23.45 -15.34
N SER A 183 -14.71 22.86 -16.46
CA SER A 183 -14.50 23.39 -17.81
C SER A 183 -15.29 24.67 -18.09
N GLU A 184 -16.36 24.95 -17.34
CA GLU A 184 -17.18 26.15 -17.47
C GLU A 184 -16.70 27.30 -16.55
N GLY A 185 -15.67 27.06 -15.74
CA GLY A 185 -15.10 28.04 -14.81
C GLY A 185 -15.86 28.14 -13.49
N LYS A 186 -16.76 27.19 -13.19
CA LYS A 186 -17.52 27.17 -11.93
C LYS A 186 -16.74 26.43 -10.85
N ILE A 187 -16.81 26.93 -9.62
CA ILE A 187 -16.17 26.30 -8.47
C ILE A 187 -16.90 25.00 -8.12
N ARG A 188 -16.18 23.88 -8.15
CA ARG A 188 -16.67 22.53 -7.81
C ARG A 188 -15.98 21.92 -6.59
N HIS A 189 -14.87 22.51 -6.16
CA HIS A 189 -14.12 22.06 -4.99
C HIS A 189 -13.51 23.24 -4.26
N VAL A 190 -13.47 23.16 -2.93
CA VAL A 190 -12.79 24.15 -2.08
C VAL A 190 -11.89 23.42 -1.09
N HIS A 191 -10.58 23.63 -1.21
CA HIS A 191 -9.59 23.23 -0.22
C HIS A 191 -9.25 24.42 0.67
N VAL A 192 -9.33 24.25 1.98
CA VAL A 192 -9.09 25.30 2.98
C VAL A 192 -7.83 24.96 3.76
N LYS A 193 -6.91 25.93 3.86
CA LYS A 193 -5.65 25.84 4.60
C LYS A 193 -5.54 26.96 5.63
N GLY A 194 -5.14 26.63 6.86
CA GLY A 194 -4.81 27.64 7.87
C GLY A 194 -3.64 28.54 7.43
N SER A 195 -3.76 29.85 7.67
CA SER A 195 -2.74 30.87 7.37
C SER A 195 -1.83 31.22 8.57
N CYS A 196 -2.01 30.54 9.71
CA CYS A 196 -1.17 30.74 10.89
C CYS A 196 0.19 30.05 10.75
N SER A 197 1.22 30.68 11.33
CA SER A 197 2.61 30.21 11.34
C SER A 197 3.07 29.64 12.69
N ASP A 198 2.13 29.50 13.64
CA ASP A 198 2.38 29.03 15.01
C ASP A 198 2.49 27.50 15.14
N GLY A 199 2.75 26.79 14.04
CA GLY A 199 2.85 25.34 13.99
C GLY A 199 1.50 24.60 13.86
N ARG A 200 0.35 25.27 14.04
CA ARG A 200 -0.96 24.62 13.85
C ARG A 200 -1.30 24.48 12.36
N SER A 201 -1.25 23.25 11.84
CA SER A 201 -1.62 22.96 10.46
C SER A 201 -3.10 22.57 10.35
N PHE A 202 -3.95 23.53 9.95
CA PHE A 202 -5.33 23.25 9.54
C PHE A 202 -5.40 22.99 8.04
N ARG A 203 -6.12 21.93 7.63
CA ARG A 203 -6.46 21.54 6.25
C ARG A 203 -7.85 20.91 6.23
N LEU A 204 -8.69 21.29 5.28
CA LEU A 204 -10.04 20.75 5.12
C LEU A 204 -10.51 20.85 3.66
N ASN A 205 -11.16 19.81 3.14
CA ASN A 205 -11.99 19.94 1.94
C ASN A 205 -13.41 20.31 2.37
N GLN A 206 -13.94 21.40 1.84
CA GLN A 206 -15.26 21.90 2.19
C GLN A 206 -16.34 20.88 1.82
N GLU A 207 -17.36 20.75 2.66
CA GLU A 207 -18.48 19.87 2.39
C GLU A 207 -19.18 20.21 1.06
N GLY A 208 -19.48 19.19 0.26
CA GLY A 208 -19.99 19.33 -1.09
C GLY A 208 -18.92 19.51 -2.18
N SER A 209 -17.64 19.50 -1.81
CA SER A 209 -16.54 19.53 -2.79
C SER A 209 -16.44 18.20 -3.55
N GLU A 210 -16.22 18.29 -4.86
CA GLU A 210 -16.03 17.15 -5.74
C GLU A 210 -14.55 16.87 -5.95
N ALA A 211 -14.08 15.69 -5.55
CA ALA A 211 -12.67 15.30 -5.63
C ALA A 211 -12.08 15.31 -7.05
N ALA A 212 -12.94 15.33 -8.08
CA ALA A 212 -12.56 15.43 -9.48
C ALA A 212 -12.04 16.83 -9.88
N TYR A 213 -12.22 17.88 -9.06
CA TYR A 213 -11.86 19.24 -9.45
C TYR A 213 -10.82 19.82 -8.49
N GLY A 214 -9.54 19.56 -8.73
CA GLY A 214 -8.45 20.14 -7.95
C GLY A 214 -8.27 21.65 -8.21
N PHE A 215 -7.57 22.35 -7.31
CA PHE A 215 -7.02 23.67 -7.62
C PHE A 215 -5.94 23.50 -8.70
N GLY A 216 -5.84 24.45 -9.62
CA GLY A 216 -4.90 24.32 -10.73
C GLY A 216 -5.01 25.42 -11.77
N TYR A 217 -4.36 25.17 -12.90
CA TYR A 217 -4.34 26.05 -14.06
C TYR A 217 -4.37 25.24 -15.35
N LYS A 218 -5.15 25.72 -16.33
CA LYS A 218 -5.29 25.10 -17.66
C LYS A 218 -4.46 25.89 -18.67
N GLY A 219 -3.33 25.33 -19.08
CA GLY A 219 -2.42 25.93 -20.07
C GLY A 219 -2.79 25.59 -21.51
N THR A 220 -1.96 26.05 -22.44
CA THR A 220 -2.21 25.91 -23.89
C THR A 220 -1.57 24.68 -24.53
N GLY A 221 -0.54 24.11 -23.93
CA GLY A 221 0.24 22.96 -24.40
C GLY A 221 -0.33 21.59 -24.02
N ASN A 222 0.51 20.56 -24.14
CA ASN A 222 0.14 19.15 -23.99
C ASN A 222 0.62 18.49 -22.68
N ARG A 223 1.22 19.26 -21.77
CA ARG A 223 1.78 18.74 -20.50
C ARG A 223 0.89 19.06 -19.30
N LEU A 224 0.70 18.07 -18.44
CA LEU A 224 0.02 18.20 -17.15
C LEU A 224 1.00 17.88 -16.01
N TYR A 225 1.24 18.85 -15.13
CA TYR A 225 1.98 18.65 -13.89
C TYR A 225 1.01 18.41 -12.73
N VAL A 226 1.26 17.38 -11.93
CA VAL A 226 0.35 16.90 -10.88
C VAL A 226 1.03 17.00 -9.52
N PHE A 227 0.42 17.75 -8.59
CA PHE A 227 0.97 18.02 -7.26
C PHE A 227 0.07 17.46 -6.15
N GLU A 228 0.67 17.15 -5.00
CA GLU A 228 -0.07 16.68 -3.83
C GLU A 228 -0.95 17.79 -3.25
N ALA A 229 -0.39 19.00 -3.06
CA ALA A 229 -1.10 20.13 -2.49
C ALA A 229 -0.90 21.46 -3.26
N PRO A 230 -1.78 22.46 -3.03
CA PRO A 230 -1.69 23.77 -3.69
C PRO A 230 -0.44 24.57 -3.41
N ILE A 231 0.13 24.47 -2.20
CA ILE A 231 1.35 25.21 -1.86
C ILE A 231 2.53 24.68 -2.68
N ASP A 232 2.58 23.37 -2.95
CA ASP A 232 3.66 22.77 -3.75
C ASP A 232 3.58 23.21 -5.22
N LEU A 233 2.36 23.24 -5.78
CA LEU A 233 2.13 23.81 -7.12
C LEU A 233 2.63 25.25 -7.19
N LEU A 234 2.22 26.11 -6.26
CA LEU A 234 2.65 27.52 -6.25
C LEU A 234 4.17 27.66 -6.05
N SER A 235 4.76 26.79 -5.23
CA SER A 235 6.20 26.79 -4.98
C SER A 235 6.97 26.39 -6.23
N PHE A 236 6.49 25.37 -6.94
CA PHE A 236 7.03 24.95 -8.23
C PHE A 236 7.00 26.09 -9.25
N LEU A 237 5.87 26.80 -9.38
CA LEU A 237 5.76 27.96 -10.28
C LEU A 237 6.71 29.10 -9.88
N SER A 238 6.97 29.27 -8.58
CA SER A 238 7.92 30.29 -8.08
C SER A 238 9.38 29.89 -8.32
N LEU A 239 9.68 28.59 -8.34
CA LEU A 239 11.01 28.06 -8.67
C LEU A 239 11.29 28.11 -10.18
N TYR A 240 10.26 27.87 -11.00
CA TYR A 240 10.33 27.76 -12.47
C TYR A 240 9.29 28.67 -13.16
N PRO A 241 9.45 30.00 -13.10
CA PRO A 241 8.45 30.94 -13.60
C PRO A 241 8.40 31.06 -15.13
N ASP A 242 9.42 30.60 -15.85
CA ASP A 242 9.52 30.80 -17.29
C ASP A 242 8.44 30.02 -18.05
N ASN A 243 7.62 30.74 -18.84
CA ASN A 243 6.55 30.21 -19.70
C ASN A 243 5.63 29.20 -19.00
N TRP A 244 5.41 29.36 -17.70
CA TRP A 244 4.65 28.38 -16.94
C TRP A 244 3.22 28.22 -17.48
N GLN A 245 2.62 29.28 -18.03
CA GLN A 245 1.26 29.26 -18.61
C GLN A 245 1.10 28.38 -19.85
N GLU A 246 2.19 27.92 -20.48
CA GLU A 246 2.09 26.95 -21.57
C GLU A 246 1.66 25.56 -21.04
N ASN A 247 1.96 25.23 -19.79
CA ASN A 247 1.63 23.92 -19.22
C ASN A 247 0.34 23.98 -18.38
N SER A 248 -0.27 22.82 -18.17
CA SER A 248 -1.37 22.65 -17.23
C SER A 248 -0.87 22.11 -15.89
N TYR A 249 -1.54 22.50 -14.80
CA TYR A 249 -1.18 22.10 -13.43
C TYR A 249 -2.45 21.73 -12.67
N ILE A 250 -2.38 20.67 -11.86
CA ILE A 250 -3.50 20.24 -11.02
C ILE A 250 -3.00 19.73 -9.67
N THR A 251 -3.74 20.06 -8.61
CA THR A 251 -3.50 19.52 -7.27
C THR A 251 -4.48 18.39 -6.98
N LEU A 252 -3.99 17.33 -6.33
CA LEU A 252 -4.83 16.22 -5.90
C LEU A 252 -5.53 16.47 -4.55
N ASN A 253 -5.01 17.41 -3.74
CA ASN A 253 -5.42 17.64 -2.35
C ASN A 253 -5.30 16.35 -1.51
N GLY A 254 -4.18 15.65 -1.68
CA GLY A 254 -3.92 14.29 -1.20
C GLY A 254 -3.30 13.45 -2.32
N VAL A 255 -3.59 12.14 -2.36
CA VAL A 255 -2.96 11.20 -3.30
C VAL A 255 -3.95 10.47 -4.21
N ALA A 256 -5.22 10.86 -4.22
CA ALA A 256 -6.25 10.24 -5.07
C ALA A 256 -6.16 10.71 -6.52
N GLU A 257 -6.49 9.83 -7.47
CA GLU A 257 -6.34 10.06 -8.91
C GLU A 257 -7.38 10.99 -9.55
N HIS A 258 -8.49 11.28 -8.84
CA HIS A 258 -9.70 11.84 -9.44
C HIS A 258 -9.47 13.16 -10.18
N ALA A 259 -8.78 14.13 -9.55
CA ALA A 259 -8.51 15.43 -10.16
C ALA A 259 -7.62 15.33 -11.41
N MET A 260 -6.62 14.44 -11.37
CA MET A 260 -5.73 14.20 -12.51
C MET A 260 -6.50 13.59 -13.69
N LEU A 261 -7.30 12.55 -13.46
CA LEU A 261 -8.07 11.90 -14.52
C LEU A 261 -9.14 12.83 -15.11
N GLN A 262 -9.78 13.65 -14.28
CA GLN A 262 -10.74 14.64 -14.75
C GLN A 262 -10.05 15.74 -15.58
N ALA A 263 -8.88 16.24 -15.16
CA ALA A 263 -8.12 17.23 -15.93
C ALA A 263 -7.72 16.71 -17.33
N LEU A 264 -7.34 15.44 -17.41
CA LEU A 264 -7.05 14.75 -18.67
C LEU A 264 -8.29 14.58 -19.55
N LYS A 265 -9.43 14.22 -18.94
CA LYS A 265 -10.71 14.11 -19.64
C LYS A 265 -11.20 15.45 -20.20
N ASP A 266 -11.04 16.52 -19.43
CA ASP A 266 -11.45 17.88 -19.80
C ASP A 266 -10.58 18.49 -20.91
N ASN A 267 -9.33 18.04 -21.05
CA ASN A 267 -8.40 18.54 -22.05
C ASN A 267 -7.71 17.40 -22.81
N PRO A 268 -8.33 16.91 -23.90
CA PRO A 268 -7.79 15.81 -24.72
C PRO A 268 -6.44 16.09 -25.39
N ARG A 269 -5.93 17.32 -25.34
CA ARG A 269 -4.59 17.67 -25.85
C ARG A 269 -3.48 17.22 -24.90
N LEU A 270 -3.81 16.91 -23.65
CA LEU A 270 -2.82 16.46 -22.66
C LEU A 270 -2.43 15.02 -22.98
N ASP A 271 -1.17 14.82 -23.38
CA ASP A 271 -0.61 13.50 -23.69
C ASP A 271 0.54 13.13 -22.74
N THR A 272 1.11 14.12 -22.06
CA THR A 272 2.30 13.98 -21.22
C THR A 272 1.96 14.39 -19.79
N VAL A 273 2.12 13.46 -18.85
CA VAL A 273 1.83 13.70 -17.43
C VAL A 273 3.14 13.68 -16.64
N VAL A 274 3.36 14.70 -15.82
CA VAL A 274 4.52 14.82 -14.93
C VAL A 274 4.01 14.76 -13.49
N LEU A 275 4.34 13.69 -12.76
CA LEU A 275 4.01 13.52 -11.36
C LEU A 275 5.05 14.22 -10.48
N CYS A 276 4.58 15.14 -9.64
CA CYS A 276 5.36 16.05 -8.81
C CYS A 276 4.95 15.97 -7.33
N LEU A 277 4.58 14.79 -6.85
CA LEU A 277 4.20 14.57 -5.45
C LEU A 277 5.41 14.65 -4.50
N ASP A 278 5.12 14.71 -3.21
CA ASP A 278 6.10 14.83 -2.14
C ASP A 278 7.20 13.76 -2.23
N HIS A 279 8.43 14.12 -1.86
CA HIS A 279 9.58 13.23 -1.78
C HIS A 279 9.63 12.58 -0.40
N ASP A 280 8.56 11.85 -0.09
CA ASP A 280 8.42 11.04 1.11
C ASP A 280 7.83 9.65 0.76
N PRO A 281 7.74 8.70 1.73
CA PRO A 281 7.24 7.37 1.44
C PRO A 281 5.82 7.35 0.83
N ALA A 282 4.92 8.20 1.30
CA ALA A 282 3.54 8.24 0.81
C ALA A 282 3.47 8.79 -0.63
N GLY A 283 4.22 9.86 -0.91
CA GLY A 283 4.34 10.45 -2.24
C GLY A 283 5.00 9.50 -3.25
N ILE A 284 6.02 8.73 -2.84
CA ILE A 284 6.68 7.70 -3.66
C ILE A 284 5.69 6.59 -4.04
N GLU A 285 4.96 6.03 -3.07
CA GLU A 285 3.95 5.00 -3.35
C GLU A 285 2.82 5.54 -4.23
N ALA A 286 2.36 6.77 -3.97
CA ALA A 286 1.35 7.42 -4.76
C ALA A 286 1.80 7.63 -6.21
N CYS A 287 3.04 8.07 -6.45
CA CYS A 287 3.59 8.22 -7.80
C CYS A 287 3.53 6.90 -8.59
N GLY A 288 3.99 5.79 -7.98
CA GLY A 288 3.96 4.47 -8.62
C GLY A 288 2.54 4.02 -8.95
N ARG A 289 1.60 4.16 -8.02
CA ARG A 289 0.18 3.83 -8.23
C ARG A 289 -0.46 4.67 -9.32
N LEU A 290 -0.25 5.99 -9.31
CA LEU A 290 -0.82 6.91 -10.29
C LEU A 290 -0.24 6.67 -11.68
N ALA A 291 1.05 6.36 -11.80
CA ALA A 291 1.67 6.00 -13.08
C ALA A 291 0.99 4.76 -13.71
N GLU A 292 0.68 3.73 -12.91
CA GLU A 292 -0.05 2.56 -13.42
C GLU A 292 -1.48 2.90 -13.83
N ILE A 293 -2.18 3.75 -13.08
CA ILE A 293 -3.52 4.22 -13.43
C ILE A 293 -3.48 4.97 -14.76
N LEU A 294 -2.50 5.86 -14.96
CA LEU A 294 -2.31 6.59 -16.21
C LEU A 294 -2.09 5.66 -17.40
N VAL A 295 -1.18 4.69 -17.27
CA VAL A 295 -0.90 3.71 -18.33
C VAL A 295 -2.15 2.88 -18.67
N ARG A 296 -2.92 2.45 -17.66
CA ARG A 296 -4.20 1.73 -17.87
C ARG A 296 -5.26 2.58 -18.58
N ASN A 297 -5.18 3.91 -18.44
CA ASN A 297 -6.08 4.85 -19.10
C ASN A 297 -5.52 5.37 -20.45
N GLY A 298 -4.47 4.74 -20.99
CA GLY A 298 -3.92 5.06 -22.31
C GLY A 298 -2.85 6.16 -22.34
N TYR A 299 -2.41 6.66 -21.18
CA TYR A 299 -1.36 7.68 -21.09
C TYR A 299 0.00 7.02 -20.88
N GLY A 300 0.76 6.86 -21.98
CA GLY A 300 2.08 6.22 -21.96
C GLY A 300 3.24 7.16 -21.59
N ALA A 301 3.11 8.47 -21.83
CA ALA A 301 4.15 9.45 -21.54
C ALA A 301 4.05 9.98 -20.10
N VAL A 302 4.34 9.11 -19.14
CA VAL A 302 4.36 9.46 -17.71
C VAL A 302 5.80 9.72 -17.27
N LYS A 303 6.03 10.90 -16.68
CA LYS A 303 7.31 11.30 -16.10
C LYS A 303 7.13 11.56 -14.61
N ARG A 304 8.23 11.45 -13.87
CA ARG A 304 8.30 11.84 -12.46
C ARG A 304 9.35 12.91 -12.30
N LEU A 305 9.00 13.95 -11.56
CA LEU A 305 9.91 15.02 -11.16
C LEU A 305 9.85 15.13 -9.64
N GLN A 306 11.00 15.09 -8.98
CA GLN A 306 11.10 15.12 -7.52
C GLN A 306 11.75 16.42 -7.04
N SER A 307 11.27 16.92 -5.90
CA SER A 307 11.98 17.93 -5.13
C SER A 307 13.26 17.38 -4.52
N ALA A 308 14.22 18.25 -4.24
CA ALA A 308 15.46 17.89 -3.55
C ALA A 308 15.23 17.69 -2.04
N CYS A 309 14.34 18.49 -1.46
CA CYS A 309 13.84 18.40 -0.09
C CYS A 309 12.53 17.59 -0.05
N LYS A 310 11.90 17.53 1.13
CA LYS A 310 10.65 16.81 1.35
C LYS A 310 9.55 17.16 0.33
N ASP A 311 9.39 18.43 0.00
CA ASP A 311 8.39 18.92 -0.95
C ASP A 311 8.91 20.15 -1.70
N TRP A 312 8.14 20.64 -2.67
CA TRP A 312 8.51 21.79 -3.49
C TRP A 312 8.56 23.11 -2.70
N ASN A 313 7.83 23.22 -1.59
CA ASN A 313 7.89 24.41 -0.74
C ASN A 313 9.16 24.44 0.10
N GLU A 314 9.62 23.29 0.56
CA GLU A 314 10.90 23.16 1.27
C GLU A 314 12.09 23.45 0.32
N ASP A 315 12.03 23.05 -0.95
CA ASP A 315 13.01 23.49 -1.96
C ASP A 315 13.04 25.00 -2.12
N LEU A 316 11.86 25.63 -2.21
CA LEU A 316 11.73 27.07 -2.35
C LEU A 316 12.28 27.81 -1.12
N LYS A 317 11.93 27.36 0.08
CA LYS A 317 12.47 27.89 1.35
C LYS A 317 14.00 27.78 1.42
N GLY A 318 14.57 26.66 0.97
CA GLY A 318 16.01 26.47 0.89
C GLY A 318 16.71 27.52 0.01
N ARG A 319 16.07 27.95 -1.09
CA ARG A 319 16.59 29.03 -1.96
C ARG A 319 16.70 30.38 -1.24
N TYR A 320 15.91 30.59 -0.19
CA TYR A 320 15.94 31.78 0.67
C TYR A 320 16.75 31.58 1.96
N GLY A 321 17.50 30.47 2.08
CA GLY A 321 18.38 30.21 3.21
C GLY A 321 17.66 29.79 4.50
N GLU A 322 16.40 29.35 4.42
CA GLU A 322 15.72 28.73 5.57
C GLU A 322 16.19 27.29 5.80
N GLU A 323 16.04 26.82 7.04
CA GLU A 323 16.21 25.40 7.37
C GLU A 323 15.09 24.59 6.70
N THR A 324 15.48 23.54 5.97
CA THR A 324 14.58 22.72 5.17
C THR A 324 14.41 21.33 5.76
N ILE A 325 13.26 20.72 5.47
CA ILE A 325 13.04 19.31 5.79
C ILE A 325 13.63 18.46 4.65
N PRO A 326 14.60 17.57 4.91
CA PRO A 326 15.19 16.74 3.87
C PRO A 326 14.18 15.75 3.29
N ALA A 327 14.42 15.33 2.05
CA ALA A 327 13.67 14.25 1.43
C ALA A 327 13.81 12.94 2.23
N GLN A 328 12.76 12.12 2.21
CA GLN A 328 12.75 10.80 2.83
C GLN A 328 12.47 9.73 1.78
N GLU A 329 13.47 8.90 1.50
CA GLU A 329 13.29 7.74 0.64
C GLU A 329 12.36 6.69 1.28
N HIS A 330 11.71 5.89 0.44
CA HIS A 330 10.78 4.88 0.91
C HIS A 330 11.53 3.74 1.63
N PRO A 331 11.20 3.36 2.89
CA PRO A 331 11.94 2.36 3.66
C PRO A 331 12.12 1.02 2.93
N ARG A 332 11.06 0.52 2.29
CA ARG A 332 11.13 -0.71 1.49
C ARG A 332 12.00 -0.61 0.23
N VAL A 333 12.10 0.57 -0.38
CA VAL A 333 12.98 0.79 -1.54
C VAL A 333 14.43 0.82 -1.08
N MET A 334 14.70 1.45 0.07
CA MET A 334 16.02 1.43 0.70
C MET A 334 16.45 0.01 1.07
N GLU A 335 15.56 -0.77 1.67
CA GLU A 335 15.82 -2.18 1.99
C GLU A 335 16.04 -3.00 0.72
N CYS A 336 15.24 -2.79 -0.33
CA CYS A 336 15.45 -3.45 -1.62
C CYS A 336 16.84 -3.15 -2.18
N ARG A 337 17.29 -1.89 -2.16
CA ARG A 337 18.62 -1.49 -2.61
C ARG A 337 19.72 -2.14 -1.76
N ALA A 338 19.60 -2.09 -0.43
CA ALA A 338 20.57 -2.69 0.47
C ALA A 338 20.69 -4.21 0.25
N TRP A 339 19.56 -4.91 0.17
CA TRP A 339 19.55 -6.36 -0.07
C TRP A 339 20.05 -6.72 -1.47
N THR A 340 19.85 -5.85 -2.47
CA THR A 340 20.41 -6.03 -3.81
C THR A 340 21.93 -6.07 -3.77
N GLU A 341 22.60 -5.23 -2.98
CA GLU A 341 24.06 -5.26 -2.84
C GLU A 341 24.54 -6.57 -2.17
N VAL A 342 23.84 -7.04 -1.13
CA VAL A 342 24.12 -8.35 -0.52
C VAL A 342 23.93 -9.50 -1.52
N LEU A 343 22.86 -9.44 -2.33
CA LEU A 343 22.59 -10.44 -3.35
C LEU A 343 23.66 -10.48 -4.43
N LYS A 344 24.36 -9.38 -4.74
CA LYS A 344 25.47 -9.38 -5.70
C LYS A 344 26.59 -10.28 -5.19
N GLU A 345 27.06 -10.06 -3.96
CA GLU A 345 28.12 -10.87 -3.33
C GLU A 345 27.73 -12.37 -3.27
N VAL A 346 26.50 -12.65 -2.88
CA VAL A 346 26.00 -14.03 -2.79
C VAL A 346 25.91 -14.66 -4.17
N THR A 347 25.37 -13.95 -5.16
CA THR A 347 25.21 -14.47 -6.52
C THR A 347 26.56 -14.71 -7.18
N GLU A 348 27.56 -13.85 -6.96
CA GLU A 348 28.94 -14.05 -7.39
C GLU A 348 29.51 -15.39 -6.90
N SER A 349 29.23 -15.76 -5.65
CA SER A 349 29.68 -17.04 -5.09
C SER A 349 29.00 -18.27 -5.68
N ILE A 350 27.84 -18.10 -6.34
CA ILE A 350 27.07 -19.21 -6.94
C ILE A 350 27.55 -19.46 -8.37
N ASN A 351 28.17 -20.62 -8.59
CA ASN A 351 28.53 -21.05 -9.93
C ASN A 351 27.29 -21.35 -10.79
N ILE A 352 27.32 -20.91 -12.06
CA ILE A 352 26.22 -21.06 -13.02
C ILE A 352 25.75 -22.52 -13.22
N LYS A 353 26.58 -23.53 -12.95
CA LYS A 353 26.16 -24.95 -13.01
C LYS A 353 25.03 -25.29 -12.03
N TYR A 354 24.86 -24.50 -10.97
CA TYR A 354 23.79 -24.65 -9.98
C TYR A 354 22.48 -23.98 -10.42
N ALA A 355 22.46 -23.27 -11.55
CA ALA A 355 21.26 -22.71 -12.18
C ALA A 355 20.39 -23.79 -12.82
N ASN A 356 19.75 -24.60 -11.98
CA ASN A 356 18.89 -25.70 -12.41
C ASN A 356 17.78 -26.00 -11.40
N ARG A 357 16.80 -26.76 -11.87
CA ARG A 357 15.61 -27.19 -11.13
C ARG A 357 15.95 -27.76 -9.74
N SER A 358 16.96 -28.60 -9.62
CA SER A 358 17.28 -29.29 -8.35
C SER A 358 17.67 -28.33 -7.24
N TYR A 359 18.46 -27.29 -7.54
CA TYR A 359 18.88 -26.30 -6.55
C TYR A 359 17.76 -25.31 -6.22
N ILE A 360 16.92 -24.95 -7.20
CA ILE A 360 15.69 -24.18 -6.95
C ILE A 360 14.79 -24.94 -5.96
N CYS A 361 14.51 -26.23 -6.21
CA CYS A 361 13.72 -27.05 -5.31
C CYS A 361 14.36 -27.19 -3.92
N ARG A 362 15.68 -27.37 -3.86
CA ARG A 362 16.42 -27.49 -2.60
C ARG A 362 16.25 -26.24 -1.74
N TYR A 363 16.60 -25.07 -2.25
CA TYR A 363 16.55 -23.85 -1.46
C TYR A 363 15.12 -23.44 -1.12
N TYR A 364 14.15 -23.66 -2.02
CA TYR A 364 12.74 -23.46 -1.68
C TYR A 364 12.27 -24.40 -0.54
N GLN A 365 12.69 -25.66 -0.56
CA GLN A 365 12.40 -26.61 0.52
C GLN A 365 13.07 -26.20 1.84
N ASP A 366 14.29 -25.65 1.78
CA ASP A 366 15.01 -25.15 2.95
C ASP A 366 14.29 -23.95 3.58
N ILE A 367 13.75 -23.00 2.78
CA ILE A 367 12.87 -21.93 3.27
C ILE A 367 11.70 -22.54 4.05
N TYR A 368 11.00 -23.52 3.47
CA TYR A 368 9.86 -24.15 4.12
C TYR A 368 10.24 -24.89 5.42
N ASN A 369 11.44 -25.48 5.47
CA ASN A 369 11.95 -26.12 6.67
C ASN A 369 12.24 -25.10 7.78
N GLU A 370 12.77 -23.93 7.46
CA GLU A 370 12.95 -22.84 8.43
C GLU A 370 11.60 -22.31 8.94
N LEU A 371 10.65 -22.07 8.03
CA LEU A 371 9.30 -21.60 8.38
C LEU A 371 8.49 -22.60 9.23
N LYS A 372 8.86 -23.89 9.23
CA LYS A 372 8.29 -24.91 10.12
C LYS A 372 8.78 -24.81 11.56
N LYS A 373 9.97 -24.27 11.79
CA LYS A 373 10.52 -24.11 13.14
C LYS A 373 9.77 -23.03 13.93
N GLY A 374 9.15 -22.09 13.23
CA GLY A 374 8.34 -21.03 13.83
C GLY A 374 8.09 -19.90 12.85
N ARG A 375 7.28 -18.92 13.29
CA ARG A 375 6.99 -17.68 12.55
C ARG A 375 7.45 -16.43 13.31
N GLY A 376 8.35 -16.61 14.28
CA GLY A 376 9.00 -15.49 14.96
C GLY A 376 9.96 -14.77 14.02
N ARG A 377 10.33 -13.53 14.37
CA ARG A 377 11.23 -12.70 13.57
C ARG A 377 12.53 -13.41 13.21
N GLU A 378 13.12 -14.11 14.17
CA GLU A 378 14.35 -14.91 13.96
C GLU A 378 14.14 -15.99 12.89
N GLN A 379 13.11 -16.84 13.00
CA GLN A 379 12.87 -17.91 12.02
C GLN A 379 12.50 -17.37 10.64
N LEU A 380 11.80 -16.22 10.59
CA LEU A 380 11.52 -15.54 9.33
C LEU A 380 12.81 -14.99 8.69
N THR A 381 13.69 -14.40 9.50
CA THR A 381 14.99 -13.91 9.04
C THR A 381 15.84 -15.08 8.56
N ASP A 382 15.94 -16.17 9.33
CA ASP A 382 16.66 -17.38 8.94
C ASP A 382 16.14 -17.96 7.62
N ALA A 383 14.83 -17.92 7.39
CA ALA A 383 14.22 -18.42 6.16
C ALA A 383 14.55 -17.56 4.93
N PHE A 384 14.55 -16.24 5.04
CA PHE A 384 14.69 -15.35 3.88
C PHE A 384 16.11 -14.82 3.67
N ASP A 385 16.89 -14.63 4.74
CA ASP A 385 18.29 -14.17 4.70
C ASP A 385 19.26 -15.35 4.58
N GLY A 386 18.79 -16.59 4.72
CA GLY A 386 19.56 -17.82 4.46
C GLY A 386 19.18 -18.46 3.12
N PRO A 387 18.29 -19.48 3.10
CA PRO A 387 17.91 -20.18 1.89
C PRO A 387 17.11 -19.31 0.91
N GLY A 388 16.36 -18.30 1.36
CA GLY A 388 15.69 -17.33 0.47
C GLY A 388 16.67 -16.51 -0.37
N MET A 389 17.77 -16.09 0.23
CA MET A 389 18.87 -15.39 -0.44
C MET A 389 19.56 -16.29 -1.47
N LEU A 390 19.88 -17.54 -1.11
CA LEU A 390 20.46 -18.53 -2.02
C LEU A 390 19.53 -18.89 -3.18
N LEU A 391 18.23 -19.05 -2.90
CA LEU A 391 17.20 -19.26 -3.92
C LEU A 391 17.20 -18.09 -4.92
N THR A 392 17.21 -16.86 -4.43
CA THR A 392 17.24 -15.65 -5.28
C THR A 392 18.48 -15.63 -6.17
N GLY A 393 19.66 -15.92 -5.61
CA GLY A 393 20.91 -15.98 -6.38
C GLY A 393 20.90 -17.08 -7.45
N VAL A 394 20.36 -18.28 -7.16
CA VAL A 394 20.19 -19.33 -8.17
C VAL A 394 19.24 -18.90 -9.29
N LEU A 395 18.15 -18.21 -8.97
CA LEU A 395 17.20 -17.69 -9.97
C LEU A 395 17.84 -16.63 -10.87
N VAL A 396 18.70 -15.78 -10.31
CA VAL A 396 19.50 -14.82 -11.08
C VAL A 396 20.47 -15.55 -12.01
N ARG A 397 21.16 -16.60 -11.54
CA ARG A 397 22.01 -17.42 -12.41
C ARG A 397 21.23 -18.17 -13.49
N CYS A 398 19.98 -18.56 -13.23
CA CYS A 398 19.10 -19.09 -14.28
C CYS A 398 18.82 -18.02 -15.34
N MET A 399 18.43 -16.80 -14.92
CA MET A 399 18.20 -15.69 -15.86
C MET A 399 19.44 -15.34 -16.70
N GLU A 400 20.62 -15.35 -16.08
CA GLU A 400 21.90 -15.12 -16.76
C GLU A 400 22.20 -16.23 -17.77
N LYS A 401 22.04 -17.50 -17.36
CA LYS A 401 22.26 -18.67 -18.23
C LYS A 401 21.36 -18.64 -19.46
N GLU A 402 20.06 -18.42 -19.28
CA GLU A 402 19.11 -18.32 -20.40
C GLU A 402 19.40 -17.07 -21.25
N GLY A 403 19.84 -15.96 -20.63
CA GLY A 403 20.31 -14.77 -21.34
C GLY A 403 21.48 -15.06 -22.28
N ILE A 404 22.51 -15.75 -21.79
CA ILE A 404 23.69 -16.16 -22.58
C ILE A 404 23.26 -17.08 -23.73
N ALA A 405 22.36 -18.05 -23.48
CA ALA A 405 21.85 -18.95 -24.51
C ALA A 405 21.09 -18.20 -25.63
N LEU A 406 20.42 -17.10 -25.27
CA LEU A 406 19.74 -16.20 -26.20
C LEU A 406 20.68 -15.19 -26.88
N GLY A 407 21.99 -15.21 -26.59
CA GLY A 407 22.97 -14.26 -27.13
C GLY A 407 22.91 -12.87 -26.49
N ARG A 408 22.38 -12.76 -25.26
CA ARG A 408 22.35 -11.52 -24.47
C ARG A 408 23.54 -11.48 -23.52
N GLU A 409 24.25 -10.36 -23.49
CA GLU A 409 25.37 -10.12 -22.58
C GLU A 409 24.92 -9.40 -21.30
N THR A 410 23.90 -9.94 -20.61
CA THR A 410 23.45 -9.37 -19.34
C THR A 410 24.07 -10.13 -18.16
N SER A 411 24.88 -9.47 -17.35
CA SER A 411 25.48 -10.08 -16.15
C SER A 411 24.47 -10.26 -15.01
N ALA A 412 24.79 -11.14 -14.06
CA ALA A 412 24.04 -11.29 -12.80
C ALA A 412 23.78 -9.94 -12.09
N ASP A 413 24.78 -9.07 -11.99
CA ASP A 413 24.65 -7.74 -11.36
C ASP A 413 23.66 -6.85 -12.10
N GLN A 414 23.73 -6.83 -13.44
CA GLN A 414 22.78 -6.08 -14.25
C GLN A 414 21.35 -6.63 -14.10
N ILE A 415 21.20 -7.95 -13.95
CA ILE A 415 19.89 -8.56 -13.64
C ILE A 415 19.39 -8.10 -12.27
N LEU A 416 20.23 -8.13 -11.23
CA LEU A 416 19.90 -7.68 -9.88
C LEU A 416 19.52 -6.19 -9.84
N GLU A 417 20.28 -5.32 -10.52
CA GLU A 417 19.93 -3.91 -10.65
C GLU A 417 18.58 -3.71 -11.35
N ASN A 418 18.29 -4.51 -12.37
CA ASN A 418 17.01 -4.47 -13.06
C ASN A 418 15.85 -4.93 -12.18
N LEU A 419 16.05 -5.94 -11.33
CA LEU A 419 15.07 -6.36 -10.32
C LEU A 419 14.81 -5.24 -9.32
N SER A 420 15.87 -4.63 -8.78
CA SER A 420 15.79 -3.50 -7.85
C SER A 420 15.04 -2.30 -8.46
N LYS A 421 15.33 -1.93 -9.71
CA LYS A 421 14.62 -0.85 -10.44
C LYS A 421 13.14 -1.19 -10.73
N ARG A 422 12.80 -2.48 -10.81
CA ARG A 422 11.42 -2.96 -11.03
C ARG A 422 10.62 -3.07 -9.74
N TYR A 423 11.27 -3.00 -8.58
CA TYR A 423 10.59 -3.01 -7.30
C TYR A 423 9.67 -1.79 -7.17
N GLN A 424 8.44 -2.03 -6.71
CA GLN A 424 7.39 -1.03 -6.64
C GLN A 424 6.66 -1.16 -5.30
N PRO A 425 6.91 -0.26 -4.32
CA PRO A 425 6.42 -0.43 -2.96
C PRO A 425 4.89 -0.41 -2.86
N HIS A 426 4.18 0.31 -3.75
CA HIS A 426 2.71 0.36 -3.75
C HIS A 426 2.04 -0.97 -4.14
N LYS A 427 2.80 -1.92 -4.69
CA LYS A 427 2.35 -3.28 -5.00
C LYS A 427 2.53 -4.27 -3.85
N ASP A 428 3.30 -3.89 -2.82
CA ASP A 428 3.62 -4.75 -1.70
C ASP A 428 2.55 -4.69 -0.61
N LYS A 429 1.31 -5.02 -1.01
CA LYS A 429 0.16 -5.09 -0.10
C LYS A 429 -0.11 -6.54 0.29
N GLY A 430 -0.52 -6.74 1.53
CA GLY A 430 -0.92 -8.04 2.06
C GLY A 430 -0.10 -8.46 3.27
N ASN A 431 -0.65 -9.43 4.01
CA ASN A 431 0.01 -10.04 5.15
C ASN A 431 1.02 -11.10 4.70
N PHE A 432 1.74 -11.67 5.67
CA PHE A 432 2.72 -12.71 5.44
C PHE A 432 2.16 -13.91 4.66
N ASN A 433 0.94 -14.36 4.97
CA ASN A 433 0.32 -15.52 4.31
C ASN A 433 0.04 -15.25 2.83
N THR A 434 -0.29 -14.02 2.45
CA THR A 434 -0.44 -13.64 1.04
C THR A 434 0.88 -13.76 0.30
N ARG A 435 1.98 -13.32 0.92
CA ARG A 435 3.33 -13.40 0.33
C ARG A 435 3.78 -14.84 0.13
N ILE A 436 3.57 -15.71 1.12
CA ILE A 436 3.90 -17.14 0.99
C ILE A 436 3.11 -17.80 -0.13
N ARG A 437 1.81 -17.48 -0.28
CA ARG A 437 0.99 -18.00 -1.39
C ARG A 437 1.47 -17.51 -2.76
N GLN A 438 1.84 -16.24 -2.87
CA GLN A 438 2.39 -15.67 -4.11
C GLN A 438 3.72 -16.30 -4.48
N MET A 439 4.62 -16.47 -3.51
CA MET A 439 5.89 -17.15 -3.71
C MET A 439 5.70 -18.62 -4.11
N GLN A 440 4.77 -19.33 -3.48
CA GLN A 440 4.43 -20.71 -3.84
C GLN A 440 3.91 -20.82 -5.28
N ALA A 441 2.98 -19.94 -5.67
CA ALA A 441 2.48 -19.91 -7.04
C ALA A 441 3.61 -19.63 -8.05
N ALA A 442 4.45 -18.63 -7.79
CA ALA A 442 5.60 -18.31 -8.65
C ALA A 442 6.62 -19.47 -8.74
N PHE A 443 6.79 -20.23 -7.65
CA PHE A 443 7.63 -21.42 -7.61
C PHE A 443 7.05 -22.55 -8.47
N GLU A 444 5.76 -22.86 -8.30
CA GLU A 444 5.07 -23.89 -9.09
C GLU A 444 5.08 -23.56 -10.58
N GLU A 445 4.81 -22.31 -10.95
CA GLU A 445 4.89 -21.84 -12.34
C GLU A 445 6.30 -21.94 -12.92
N THR A 446 7.34 -21.73 -12.11
CA THR A 446 8.73 -21.87 -12.55
C THR A 446 9.08 -23.34 -12.80
N LEU A 447 8.65 -24.25 -11.92
CA LEU A 447 8.88 -25.69 -12.09
C LEU A 447 8.11 -26.27 -13.26
N GLU A 448 6.89 -25.80 -13.51
CA GLU A 448 6.10 -26.23 -14.67
C GLU A 448 6.85 -25.98 -15.99
N VAL A 449 7.60 -24.88 -16.09
CA VAL A 449 8.45 -24.63 -17.27
C VAL A 449 9.53 -25.70 -17.39
N PHE A 450 10.27 -26.00 -16.32
CA PHE A 450 11.27 -27.07 -16.34
C PHE A 450 10.69 -28.45 -16.68
N ASP A 451 9.45 -28.72 -16.27
CA ASP A 451 8.82 -30.04 -16.39
C ASP A 451 8.12 -30.24 -17.74
N THR A 452 7.71 -29.17 -18.42
CA THR A 452 6.84 -29.26 -19.61
C THR A 452 7.40 -28.62 -20.87
N LYS A 453 8.45 -27.80 -20.78
CA LYS A 453 8.96 -26.99 -21.89
C LYS A 453 10.31 -27.49 -22.41
N ASP A 454 10.59 -27.18 -23.67
CA ASP A 454 11.84 -27.53 -24.33
C ASP A 454 12.79 -26.34 -24.28
N LEU A 455 13.74 -26.37 -23.34
CA LEU A 455 14.69 -25.28 -23.12
C LEU A 455 15.75 -25.14 -24.23
N GLU A 456 15.66 -25.91 -25.32
CA GLU A 456 16.37 -25.64 -26.56
C GLU A 456 15.67 -24.56 -27.41
N GLN A 457 14.37 -24.34 -27.20
CA GLN A 457 13.59 -23.32 -27.91
C GLN A 457 13.75 -21.95 -27.26
N LYS A 458 13.96 -20.92 -28.09
CA LYS A 458 14.18 -19.54 -27.61
C LYS A 458 12.99 -19.01 -26.82
N GLU A 459 11.77 -19.31 -27.24
CA GLU A 459 10.55 -18.86 -26.57
C GLU A 459 10.43 -19.44 -25.16
N ASP A 460 10.83 -20.70 -24.98
CA ASP A 460 10.79 -21.39 -23.70
C ASP A 460 11.91 -20.92 -22.75
N GLN A 461 13.10 -20.60 -23.29
CA GLN A 461 14.18 -19.93 -22.54
C GLN A 461 13.74 -18.55 -22.03
N GLU A 462 13.08 -17.76 -22.88
CA GLU A 462 12.52 -16.46 -22.46
C GLU A 462 11.43 -16.63 -21.41
N LEU A 463 10.56 -17.63 -21.55
CA LEU A 463 9.52 -17.93 -20.58
C LEU A 463 10.13 -18.30 -19.23
N LEU A 464 11.16 -19.16 -19.22
CA LEU A 464 11.86 -19.55 -18.00
C LEU A 464 12.48 -18.32 -17.32
N ALA A 465 13.20 -17.48 -18.06
CA ALA A 465 13.78 -16.25 -17.52
C ALA A 465 12.72 -15.33 -16.89
N ARG A 466 11.54 -15.19 -17.51
CA ARG A 466 10.41 -14.42 -16.96
C ARG A 466 9.85 -15.04 -15.68
N LYS A 467 9.72 -16.37 -15.60
CA LYS A 467 9.24 -17.04 -14.38
C LYS A 467 10.25 -16.98 -13.24
N CYS A 468 11.54 -17.15 -13.53
CA CYS A 468 12.60 -16.92 -12.56
C CYS A 468 12.61 -15.49 -12.03
N MET A 469 12.39 -14.49 -12.90
CA MET A 469 12.25 -13.09 -12.49
C MET A 469 11.08 -12.90 -11.52
N SER A 470 9.91 -13.48 -11.82
CA SER A 470 8.73 -13.40 -10.95
C SER A 470 9.02 -14.00 -9.57
N LEU A 471 9.59 -15.21 -9.51
CA LEU A 471 9.92 -15.86 -8.24
C LEU A 471 10.98 -15.08 -7.46
N ALA A 472 12.02 -14.58 -8.12
CA ALA A 472 13.05 -13.74 -7.49
C ALA A 472 12.43 -12.47 -6.89
N MET A 473 11.49 -11.83 -7.58
CA MET A 473 10.75 -10.68 -7.04
C MET A 473 9.91 -11.06 -5.82
N GLU A 474 9.29 -12.24 -5.77
CA GLU A 474 8.58 -12.70 -4.56
C GLU A 474 9.54 -12.94 -3.38
N CYS A 475 10.76 -13.46 -3.64
CA CYS A 475 11.79 -13.58 -2.61
C CYS A 475 12.23 -12.21 -2.07
N ILE A 476 12.47 -11.22 -2.95
CA ILE A 476 12.77 -9.83 -2.57
C ILE A 476 11.64 -9.24 -1.72
N ARG A 477 10.39 -9.43 -2.13
CA ARG A 477 9.22 -8.95 -1.37
C ARG A 477 9.09 -9.60 0.00
N ALA A 478 9.40 -10.89 0.12
CA ALA A 478 9.33 -11.59 1.40
C ALA A 478 10.44 -11.12 2.35
N HIS A 479 11.67 -10.96 1.85
CA HIS A 479 12.78 -10.37 2.61
C HIS A 479 12.40 -8.99 3.17
N ILE A 480 11.99 -8.08 2.28
CA ILE A 480 11.61 -6.71 2.65
C ILE A 480 10.51 -6.68 3.72
N PHE A 481 9.52 -7.58 3.60
CA PHE A 481 8.47 -7.69 4.60
C PHE A 481 9.02 -8.09 5.98
N VAL A 482 9.94 -9.04 6.02
CA VAL A 482 10.56 -9.47 7.28
C VAL A 482 11.44 -8.37 7.87
N ALA A 483 12.22 -7.68 7.03
CA ALA A 483 13.09 -6.59 7.48
C ALA A 483 12.31 -5.38 8.02
N ILE A 484 11.22 -4.99 7.34
CA ILE A 484 10.50 -3.74 7.62
C ILE A 484 9.23 -3.95 8.46
N ASP A 485 8.43 -4.96 8.14
CA ASP A 485 7.08 -5.13 8.71
C ASP A 485 7.06 -6.09 9.91
N CYS A 486 8.13 -6.84 10.15
CA CYS A 486 8.31 -7.71 11.33
C CYS A 486 9.21 -7.02 12.39
N GLY A 487 8.73 -5.94 13.02
CA GLY A 487 9.44 -5.17 14.08
C GLY A 487 8.62 -4.84 15.35
N GLU A 488 9.22 -5.14 16.51
CA GLU A 488 8.97 -4.88 17.96
C GLU A 488 7.56 -4.93 18.60
N GLU A 489 6.44 -4.63 17.94
CA GLU A 489 5.11 -4.62 18.62
C GLU A 489 4.57 -6.00 19.02
N GLN A 490 5.23 -7.09 18.61
CA GLN A 490 4.89 -8.44 19.04
C GLN A 490 5.55 -8.84 20.38
N MET A 491 6.36 -7.96 20.98
CA MET A 491 7.06 -8.19 22.25
C MET A 491 6.23 -7.82 23.50
N LYS A 492 4.99 -8.30 23.59
CA LYS A 492 4.38 -8.55 24.91
C LYS A 492 3.99 -10.03 24.99
N PRO A 493 4.73 -10.87 25.74
CA PRO A 493 4.23 -12.20 26.06
C PRO A 493 2.91 -12.06 26.81
N ALA A 494 1.86 -12.71 26.29
CA ALA A 494 0.51 -12.74 26.86
C ALA A 494 0.41 -13.54 28.17
N LYS A 495 1.48 -13.66 28.96
CA LYS A 495 1.49 -14.41 30.22
C LYS A 495 2.37 -13.72 31.26
N GLN A 496 1.85 -12.68 31.90
CA GLN A 496 2.16 -12.32 33.30
C GLN A 496 1.26 -11.15 33.75
N THR A 497 -0.04 -11.40 33.89
CA THR A 497 -0.93 -10.54 34.67
C THR A 497 -2.05 -11.35 35.31
N VAL A 498 -1.70 -12.48 35.93
CA VAL A 498 -2.57 -13.13 36.92
C VAL A 498 -1.68 -13.73 38.00
N LYS A 499 -1.19 -12.91 38.92
CA LYS A 499 -0.76 -13.29 40.28
C LYS A 499 -0.29 -12.06 41.06
N GLU A 500 -1.14 -11.04 41.22
CA GLU A 500 -0.89 -10.00 42.23
C GLU A 500 -2.17 -9.29 42.69
N GLN A 501 -3.32 -9.95 42.57
CA GLN A 501 -4.58 -9.50 43.17
C GLN A 501 -5.30 -10.67 43.83
N LYS A 502 -4.62 -11.33 44.77
CA LYS A 502 -5.24 -12.21 45.79
C LYS A 502 -4.29 -12.30 46.99
N MET A 503 -3.99 -11.17 47.61
CA MET A 503 -3.44 -11.09 48.97
C MET A 503 -3.56 -9.65 49.47
N GLU A 504 -4.80 -9.16 49.55
CA GLU A 504 -5.13 -7.93 50.28
C GLU A 504 -6.64 -7.93 50.49
N HIS A 505 -7.14 -8.86 51.31
CA HIS A 505 -8.45 -8.81 51.98
C HIS A 505 -8.43 -9.80 53.15
N GLN A 506 -7.46 -9.60 54.03
CA GLN A 506 -7.54 -10.00 55.43
C GLN A 506 -6.59 -9.07 56.19
N GLU A 507 -7.09 -8.53 57.30
CA GLU A 507 -6.48 -7.54 58.21
C GLU A 507 -6.72 -6.07 57.87
N GLY A 508 -7.40 -5.38 58.78
CA GLY A 508 -7.67 -3.94 58.69
C GLY A 508 -8.94 -3.46 59.38
N GLY A 509 -9.37 -4.11 60.47
CA GLY A 509 -10.46 -3.65 61.33
C GLY A 509 -9.96 -3.33 62.73
N MET A 510 -9.21 -2.23 62.89
CA MET A 510 -8.98 -1.61 64.20
C MET A 510 -9.33 -0.13 64.10
N MET A 511 -10.41 0.26 64.77
CA MET A 511 -10.70 1.64 65.13
C MET A 511 -10.39 1.80 66.63
N LEU A 512 -9.62 2.83 66.94
CA LEU A 512 -9.09 3.21 68.24
C LEU A 512 -10.20 3.50 69.27
N CYS A 513 -9.96 3.11 70.53
CA CYS A 513 -10.31 3.96 71.68
C CYS A 513 -9.42 3.62 72.88
N SER A 514 -8.54 4.57 73.19
CA SER A 514 -7.76 4.64 74.42
C SER A 514 -8.64 4.97 75.61
N GLN A 515 -8.66 4.11 76.62
CA GLN A 515 -8.79 4.50 78.02
C GLN A 515 -7.71 3.78 78.83
N SER A 516 -7.00 4.58 79.62
CA SER A 516 -5.98 4.26 80.63
C SER A 516 -4.58 3.94 80.14
#